data_AF-A0A842K1J1-F1
#
_entry.id   AF-A0A842K1J1-F1
#
_cell.length_a   1.000
_cell.length_b   1.000
_cell.length_c   1.000
_cell.angle_alpha   90.00
_cell.angle_beta   90.00
_cell.angle_gamma   90.00
#
_symmetry.space_group_name_H-M   'P 1'
#
loop_
_entity.id
_entity.type
_entity.pdbx_description
1 polymer ?
#
loop_
_entity_poly.entity_id
_entity_poly.type
_entity_poly.pdbx_seq_one_letter_code
_entity_poly.pdbx_strand_id
1 'polypeptide(L)'
;MSSGVGAGDNPDSNAYVCAVARALNAETIRRWDEVTFDAVVVVSQQFRYYSGRRILVAWNRYFGWTLGLEGQCADRVLIICGLGLGRRPHPEVIADRTNEVIADLLQLEFRARDAFPVPTVVHRLDSGTGPTDRGSSGW
;
A
#
# COMPACT_ATOMS: atom_id res chain seq x y z
N MET A 1 -9.79 16.42 31.93
CA MET A 1 -8.87 16.26 30.78
C MET A 1 -8.68 14.76 30.57
N SER A 2 -9.49 14.15 29.70
CA SER A 2 -9.38 12.73 29.38
C SER A 2 -8.52 12.59 28.13
N SER A 3 -7.28 12.17 28.30
CA SER A 3 -6.40 11.81 27.20
C SER A 3 -6.88 10.48 26.63
N GLY A 4 -7.49 10.51 25.44
CA GLY A 4 -7.83 9.31 24.70
C GLY A 4 -6.56 8.52 24.40
N VAL A 5 -6.51 7.29 24.92
CA VAL A 5 -5.54 6.30 24.47
C VAL A 5 -5.91 5.95 23.05
N GLY A 6 -5.15 6.46 22.08
CA GLY A 6 -5.30 6.09 20.67
C GLY A 6 -5.03 4.59 20.52
N ALA A 7 -6.08 3.82 20.35
CA ALA A 7 -5.99 2.46 19.81
C ALA A 7 -5.45 2.59 18.38
N GLY A 8 -4.17 2.29 18.14
CA GLY A 8 -3.64 2.37 16.79
C GLY A 8 -2.15 2.06 16.61
N ASP A 9 -1.30 2.29 17.59
CA ASP A 9 0.13 1.98 17.45
C ASP A 9 0.44 0.62 18.08
N ASN A 10 0.33 -0.45 17.27
CA ASN A 10 0.94 -1.72 17.61
C ASN A 10 2.44 -1.63 17.23
N PRO A 11 3.36 -1.47 18.20
CA PRO A 11 4.79 -1.27 17.93
C PRO A 11 5.39 -2.40 17.10
N ASP A 12 4.85 -3.62 17.21
CA ASP A 12 5.31 -4.79 16.44
C ASP A 12 5.01 -4.65 14.95
N SER A 13 3.89 -4.02 14.58
CA SER A 13 3.53 -3.79 13.18
C SER A 13 4.44 -2.75 12.55
N ASN A 14 4.75 -1.67 13.25
CA ASN A 14 5.66 -0.64 12.74
C ASN A 14 7.08 -1.19 12.56
N ALA A 15 7.60 -1.91 13.56
CA ALA A 15 8.91 -2.56 13.47
C ALA A 15 8.98 -3.55 12.30
N TYR A 16 7.92 -4.34 12.10
CA TYR A 16 7.82 -5.28 10.98
C TYR A 16 7.83 -4.57 9.62
N VAL A 17 6.99 -3.55 9.42
CA VAL A 17 6.94 -2.79 8.16
C VAL A 17 8.27 -2.09 7.89
N CYS A 18 8.93 -1.54 8.92
CA CYS A 18 10.26 -0.96 8.79
C CYS A 18 11.31 -2.00 8.36
N ALA A 19 11.25 -3.23 8.87
CA ALA A 19 12.15 -4.29 8.44
C ALA A 19 11.93 -4.67 6.96
N VAL A 20 10.66 -4.75 6.52
CA VAL A 20 10.31 -4.99 5.10
C VAL A 20 10.79 -3.86 4.21
N ALA A 21 10.60 -2.61 4.63
CA ALA A 21 11.07 -1.45 3.88
C ALA A 21 12.59 -1.43 3.71
N ARG A 22 13.35 -1.85 4.73
CA ARG A 22 14.81 -1.99 4.63
C ARG A 22 15.19 -3.10 3.63
N ALA A 23 14.57 -4.27 3.72
CA ALA A 23 14.83 -5.38 2.79
C ALA A 23 14.54 -4.98 1.32
N LEU A 24 13.51 -4.16 1.11
CA LEU A 24 13.15 -3.62 -0.21
C LEU A 24 14.01 -2.43 -0.67
N ASN A 25 14.93 -1.92 0.16
CA ASN A 25 15.60 -0.63 -0.06
C ASN A 25 14.61 0.48 -0.44
N ALA A 26 13.50 0.55 0.31
CA ALA A 26 12.40 1.45 0.02
C ALA A 26 12.76 2.93 0.21
N GLU A 27 12.14 3.80 -0.59
CA GLU A 27 12.31 5.25 -0.49
C GLU A 27 11.47 5.83 0.65
N THR A 28 10.22 5.38 0.79
CA THR A 28 9.29 5.93 1.76
C THR A 28 8.37 4.86 2.35
N ILE A 29 7.99 5.06 3.60
CA ILE A 29 6.93 4.31 4.28
C ILE A 29 5.83 5.30 4.64
N ARG A 30 4.57 4.96 4.33
CA ARG A 30 3.40 5.77 4.65
C ARG A 30 2.40 4.93 5.43
N ARG A 31 1.90 5.48 6.53
CA ARG A 31 0.66 4.99 7.16
C ARG A 31 -0.49 5.28 6.21
N TRP A 32 -1.41 4.33 6.06
CA TRP A 32 -2.57 4.49 5.19
C TRP A 32 -3.83 4.79 6.01
N ASP A 33 -4.84 3.92 6.04
CA ASP A 33 -6.10 4.14 6.77
C ASP A 33 -6.41 3.04 7.79
N GLU A 34 -5.58 2.02 7.90
CA GLU A 34 -5.68 0.84 8.79
C GLU A 34 -6.90 -0.06 8.54
N VAL A 35 -7.78 0.33 7.64
CA VAL A 35 -8.94 -0.46 7.22
C VAL A 35 -8.58 -1.20 5.94
N THR A 36 -8.13 -0.45 4.94
CA THR A 36 -7.74 -0.95 3.63
C THR A 36 -6.31 -1.45 3.68
N PHE A 37 -5.40 -0.61 4.17
CA PHE A 37 -4.00 -0.97 4.38
C PHE A 37 -3.52 -0.36 5.69
N ASP A 38 -2.65 -1.08 6.38
CA ASP A 38 -1.92 -0.58 7.53
C ASP A 38 -0.78 0.33 7.08
N ALA A 39 -0.06 -0.10 6.04
CA ALA A 39 1.10 0.60 5.53
C ALA A 39 1.29 0.44 4.02
N VAL A 40 1.90 1.44 3.43
CA VAL A 40 2.34 1.48 2.03
C VAL A 40 3.84 1.76 2.01
N VAL A 41 4.60 0.93 1.32
CA VAL A 41 6.06 1.04 1.17
C VAL A 41 6.36 1.28 -0.30
N VAL A 42 6.97 2.43 -0.61
CA VAL A 42 7.28 2.84 -1.99
C VAL A 42 8.74 2.54 -2.30
N VAL A 43 8.99 1.86 -3.42
CA VAL A 43 10.34 1.55 -3.91
C VAL A 43 10.75 2.52 -5.02
N SER A 44 12.04 2.57 -5.35
CA SER A 44 12.60 3.48 -6.36
C SER A 44 12.25 3.10 -7.80
N GLN A 45 11.78 1.88 -8.03
CA GLN A 45 11.46 1.35 -9.35
C GLN A 45 10.12 1.92 -9.87
N GLN A 46 10.02 2.01 -11.20
CA GLN A 46 8.87 2.57 -11.92
C GLN A 46 8.57 1.74 -13.17
N PHE A 47 7.30 1.67 -13.57
CA PHE A 47 6.90 1.13 -14.87
C PHE A 47 6.59 2.27 -15.83
N ARG A 48 7.17 2.26 -17.04
CA ARG A 48 6.90 3.34 -18.02
C ARG A 48 5.49 3.19 -18.61
N TYR A 49 4.99 1.95 -18.71
CA TYR A 49 3.65 1.61 -19.15
C TYR A 49 2.58 2.38 -18.38
N TYR A 50 2.74 2.49 -17.05
CA TYR A 50 1.85 3.24 -16.18
C TYR A 50 2.27 4.71 -16.02
N SER A 51 2.78 5.32 -17.08
CA SER A 51 3.20 6.73 -17.09
C SER A 51 4.31 7.06 -16.08
N GLY A 52 5.20 6.11 -15.79
CA GLY A 52 6.32 6.33 -14.87
C GLY A 52 5.92 6.38 -13.38
N ARG A 53 4.75 5.84 -13.01
CA ARG A 53 4.35 5.76 -11.59
C ARG A 53 5.30 4.86 -10.81
N ARG A 54 5.65 5.29 -9.60
CA ARG A 54 6.46 4.50 -8.66
C ARG A 54 5.70 3.27 -8.19
N ILE A 55 6.47 2.19 -8.06
CA ILE A 55 5.99 0.92 -7.55
C ILE A 55 5.93 1.00 -6.02
N LEU A 56 4.92 0.35 -5.45
CA LEU A 56 4.77 0.20 -4.02
C LEU A 56 4.32 -1.21 -3.67
N VAL A 57 4.52 -1.57 -2.41
CA VAL A 57 3.83 -2.69 -1.79
C VAL A 57 2.96 -2.20 -0.65
N ALA A 58 1.71 -2.63 -0.62
CA ALA A 58 0.74 -2.28 0.40
C ALA A 58 0.45 -3.49 1.28
N TRP A 59 0.47 -3.27 2.60
CA TRP A 59 0.28 -4.31 3.60
C TRP A 59 -1.03 -4.12 4.35
N ASN A 60 -1.77 -5.21 4.48
CA ASN A 60 -2.88 -5.32 5.40
C ASN A 60 -2.63 -6.52 6.33
N ARG A 61 -2.72 -6.33 7.65
CA ARG A 61 -2.45 -7.35 8.67
C ARG A 61 -3.32 -8.60 8.55
N TYR A 62 -4.50 -8.48 7.92
CA TYR A 62 -5.45 -9.58 7.75
C TYR A 62 -5.26 -10.38 6.45
N PHE A 63 -4.77 -9.74 5.39
CA PHE A 63 -4.68 -10.34 4.04
C PHE A 63 -3.24 -10.50 3.52
N GLY A 64 -2.29 -9.73 4.05
CA GLY A 64 -0.88 -9.77 3.66
C GLY A 64 -0.50 -8.65 2.70
N TRP A 65 0.46 -8.95 1.83
CA TRP A 65 1.13 -7.99 0.96
C TRP A 65 0.60 -8.02 -0.47
N THR A 66 0.45 -6.84 -1.04
CA THR A 66 0.01 -6.63 -2.42
C THR A 66 0.97 -5.68 -3.14
N LEU A 67 1.23 -5.93 -4.41
CA LEU A 67 2.00 -5.05 -5.29
C LEU A 67 1.07 -4.05 -5.95
N GLY A 68 1.53 -2.81 -6.05
CA GLY A 68 0.80 -1.75 -6.70
C GLY A 68 1.67 -0.58 -7.14
N LEU A 69 1.02 0.53 -7.41
CA LEU A 69 1.62 1.78 -7.85
C LEU A 69 1.04 2.95 -7.08
N GLU A 70 1.80 4.03 -6.99
CA GLU A 70 1.24 5.29 -6.52
C GLU A 70 0.10 5.77 -7.43
N GLY A 71 -0.97 6.26 -6.79
CA GLY A 71 -1.98 7.06 -7.48
C GLY A 71 -1.43 8.42 -7.90
N GLN A 72 -2.20 9.14 -8.72
CA GLN A 72 -1.89 10.54 -9.05
C GLN A 72 -2.02 11.47 -7.84
N CYS A 73 -2.76 11.03 -6.82
CA CYS A 73 -3.01 11.76 -5.59
C CYS A 73 -2.66 10.85 -4.40
N ALA A 74 -2.27 11.44 -3.27
CA ALA A 74 -1.78 10.72 -2.10
C ALA A 74 -2.85 9.87 -1.39
N ASP A 75 -4.13 10.10 -1.70
CA ASP A 75 -5.30 9.34 -1.23
C ASP A 75 -5.57 8.09 -2.08
N ARG A 76 -4.76 7.80 -3.10
CA ARG A 76 -5.00 6.68 -4.03
C ARG A 76 -3.79 5.79 -4.22
N VAL A 77 -4.04 4.50 -4.31
CA VAL A 77 -3.09 3.51 -4.83
C VAL A 77 -3.75 2.67 -5.91
N LEU A 78 -2.92 2.10 -6.79
CA LEU A 78 -3.33 1.21 -7.86
C LEU A 78 -2.81 -0.19 -7.57
N ILE A 79 -3.67 -1.16 -7.27
CA ILE A 79 -3.25 -2.52 -6.92
C ILE A 79 -3.22 -3.40 -8.17
N ILE A 80 -2.09 -4.07 -8.39
CA ILE A 80 -1.89 -4.98 -9.52
C ILE A 80 -2.22 -6.42 -9.11
N CYS A 81 -1.59 -6.92 -8.05
CA CYS A 81 -1.76 -8.30 -7.61
C CYS A 81 -1.35 -8.50 -6.14
N GLY A 82 -1.79 -9.61 -5.54
CA GLY A 82 -1.29 -10.08 -4.24
C GLY A 82 0.02 -10.85 -4.39
N LEU A 83 0.90 -10.75 -3.39
CA LEU A 83 2.17 -11.50 -3.39
C LEU A 83 1.99 -12.98 -3.01
N GLY A 84 0.87 -13.35 -2.37
CA GLY A 84 0.55 -14.74 -2.04
C GLY A 84 1.37 -15.36 -0.91
N LEU A 85 2.06 -14.54 -0.10
CA LEU A 85 2.98 -14.98 0.96
C LEU A 85 2.32 -15.12 2.35
N GLY A 86 1.02 -14.85 2.45
CA GLY A 86 0.33 -14.74 3.73
C GLY A 86 0.58 -13.41 4.46
N ARG A 87 0.22 -13.36 5.74
CA ARG A 87 0.08 -12.10 6.51
C ARG A 87 1.39 -11.48 6.96
N ARG A 88 2.29 -12.28 7.52
CA ARG A 88 3.58 -11.83 8.10
C ARG A 88 4.72 -12.80 7.76
N PRO A 89 5.06 -12.98 6.48
CA PRO A 89 6.28 -13.70 6.09
C PRO A 89 7.54 -12.93 6.52
N HIS A 90 8.70 -13.59 6.45
CA HIS A 90 9.99 -12.96 6.72
C HIS A 90 10.25 -11.79 5.73
N PRO A 91 10.83 -10.65 6.16
CA PRO A 91 11.06 -9.48 5.30
C PRO A 91 11.78 -9.78 3.98
N GLU A 92 12.85 -10.57 4.02
CA GLU A 92 13.62 -10.94 2.82
C GLU A 92 12.78 -11.71 1.80
N VAL A 93 11.86 -12.58 2.25
CA VAL A 93 10.97 -13.34 1.36
C VAL A 93 10.00 -12.40 0.64
N ILE A 94 9.57 -11.31 1.28
CA ILE A 94 8.75 -10.28 0.63
C ILE A 94 9.58 -9.53 -0.41
N ALA A 95 10.82 -9.19 -0.08
CA ALA A 95 11.72 -8.49 -1.00
C ALA A 95 11.99 -9.32 -2.25
N ASP A 96 12.38 -10.59 -2.09
CA ASP A 96 12.64 -11.51 -3.20
C ASP A 96 11.41 -11.66 -4.09
N ARG A 97 10.24 -11.94 -3.50
CA ARG A 97 9.01 -12.11 -4.27
C ARG A 97 8.56 -10.82 -4.96
N THR A 98 8.74 -9.67 -4.32
CA THR A 98 8.43 -8.37 -4.91
C THR A 98 9.31 -8.11 -6.12
N ASN A 99 10.62 -8.36 -6.00
CA ASN A 99 11.58 -8.20 -7.10
C ASN A 99 11.29 -9.15 -8.25
N GLU A 100 10.93 -10.41 -7.98
CA GLU A 100 10.51 -11.38 -9.00
C GLU A 100 9.30 -10.87 -9.79
N VAL A 101 8.23 -10.45 -9.10
CA VAL A 101 7.01 -9.95 -9.78
C VAL A 101 7.27 -8.66 -10.55
N ILE A 102 8.12 -7.75 -10.03
CA ILE A 102 8.50 -6.54 -10.76
C ILE A 102 9.29 -6.90 -12.02
N ALA A 103 10.23 -7.83 -11.94
CA ALA A 103 11.02 -8.28 -13.09
C ALA A 103 10.12 -8.89 -14.18
N ASP A 104 9.14 -9.72 -13.80
CA ASP A 104 8.16 -10.31 -14.72
C ASP A 104 7.34 -9.22 -15.42
N LEU A 105 6.85 -8.22 -14.68
CA LEU A 105 6.10 -7.11 -15.24
C LEU A 105 6.97 -6.23 -16.15
N LEU A 106 8.22 -5.94 -15.78
CA LEU A 106 9.14 -5.21 -16.66
C LEU A 106 9.43 -5.98 -17.95
N GLN A 107 9.49 -7.31 -17.89
CA GLN A 107 9.66 -8.14 -19.08
C GLN A 107 8.41 -8.11 -19.98
N LEU A 108 7.21 -8.14 -19.39
CA LEU A 108 5.94 -8.00 -20.12
C LEU A 108 5.84 -6.64 -20.83
N GLU A 109 6.34 -5.58 -20.20
CA GLU A 109 6.30 -4.21 -20.75
C GLU A 109 7.03 -4.12 -22.09
N PHE A 110 8.12 -4.88 -22.22
CA PHE A 110 8.91 -4.96 -23.44
C PHE A 110 8.30 -5.91 -24.49
N ARG A 111 7.70 -7.03 -24.07
CA ARG A 111 7.33 -8.13 -24.99
C ARG A 111 5.88 -8.12 -25.46
N ALA A 112 4.94 -7.74 -24.59
CA ALA A 112 3.50 -7.91 -24.84
C ALA A 112 2.70 -6.86 -24.08
N ARG A 113 2.68 -5.64 -24.61
CA ARG A 113 2.02 -4.49 -23.98
C ARG A 113 0.53 -4.70 -23.68
N ASP A 114 -0.15 -5.50 -24.49
CA ASP A 114 -1.59 -5.80 -24.31
C ASP A 114 -1.86 -6.85 -23.21
N ALA A 115 -0.82 -7.52 -22.71
CA ALA A 115 -0.91 -8.46 -21.60
C ALA A 115 -0.68 -7.79 -20.23
N PHE A 116 -0.50 -6.47 -20.19
CA PHE A 116 -0.29 -5.77 -18.93
C PHE A 116 -1.56 -5.81 -18.06
N PRO A 117 -1.44 -6.13 -16.76
CA PRO A 117 -2.60 -6.19 -15.90
C PRO A 117 -3.27 -4.82 -15.77
N VAL A 118 -4.59 -4.78 -15.70
CA VAL A 118 -5.31 -3.54 -15.39
C VAL A 118 -5.39 -3.41 -13.86
N PRO A 119 -4.77 -2.38 -13.26
CA PRO A 119 -4.78 -2.26 -11.81
C PRO A 119 -6.14 -1.82 -11.29
N THR A 120 -6.47 -2.23 -10.07
CA THR A 120 -7.65 -1.79 -9.34
C THR A 120 -7.33 -0.52 -8.55
N VAL A 121 -8.15 0.51 -8.70
CA VAL A 121 -8.01 1.75 -7.92
C VAL A 121 -8.53 1.53 -6.51
N VAL A 122 -7.73 1.91 -5.52
CA VAL A 122 -8.10 1.85 -4.11
C VAL A 122 -7.94 3.24 -3.50
N HIS A 123 -9.01 3.71 -2.87
CA HIS A 123 -9.07 5.00 -2.19
C HIS A 123 -8.76 4.81 -0.70
N ARG A 124 -8.01 5.76 -0.15
CA ARG A 124 -7.89 5.93 1.29
C ARG A 124 -9.25 6.33 1.84
N LEU A 125 -9.65 5.70 2.93
CA LEU A 125 -10.82 6.16 3.68
C LEU A 125 -10.46 7.45 4.41
N ASP A 126 -11.25 8.50 4.18
CA ASP A 126 -11.12 9.75 4.92
C ASP A 126 -11.38 9.48 6.40
N SER A 127 -10.36 9.69 7.23
CA SER A 127 -10.50 9.69 8.68
C SER A 127 -11.18 11.00 9.13
N GLY A 128 -12.45 11.21 8.76
CA GLY A 128 -13.22 12.36 9.24
C GLY A 128 -14.37 12.83 8.35
N THR A 129 -15.54 12.20 8.49
CA THR A 129 -16.84 12.86 8.75
C THR A 129 -17.90 11.77 8.92
N GLY A 130 -18.16 11.37 10.18
CA GLY A 130 -19.49 10.88 10.52
C GLY A 130 -20.52 11.97 10.17
N PRO A 131 -21.80 11.62 9.99
CA PRO A 131 -22.83 12.62 9.67
C PRO A 131 -22.75 13.72 10.72
N THR A 132 -22.41 14.94 10.28
CA THR A 132 -22.57 16.11 11.14
C THR A 132 -24.07 16.21 11.32
N ASP A 133 -24.56 15.77 12.49
CA ASP A 133 -25.90 16.06 12.93
C ASP A 133 -26.00 17.59 12.94
N ARG A 134 -26.55 18.15 11.86
CA ARG A 134 -26.94 19.55 11.81
C ARG A 134 -28.12 19.65 12.74
N GLY A 135 -27.78 19.76 14.03
CA GLY A 135 -28.67 20.11 15.11
C GLY A 135 -29.58 21.23 14.63
N SER A 136 -30.86 20.93 14.74
CA SER A 136 -32.00 21.67 14.28
C SER A 136 -31.86 23.17 14.58
N SER A 137 -32.09 24.01 13.56
CA SER A 137 -32.43 25.42 13.79
C SER A 137 -33.82 25.46 14.44
N GLY A 138 -33.82 25.51 15.76
CA GLY A 138 -35.01 25.80 16.57
C GLY A 138 -35.08 27.29 16.88
N TRP A 139 -36.02 27.96 16.20
CA TRP A 139 -36.80 29.17 16.57
C TRP A 139 -36.14 30.23 17.45
#